data_AF-A0A1G6XVF0-F1
#
_entry.id   AF-A0A1G6XVF0-F1
#
_cell.length_a   1.000
_cell.length_b   1.000
_cell.length_c   1.000
_cell.angle_alpha   90.00
_cell.angle_beta   90.00
_cell.angle_gamma   90.00
#
_symmetry.space_group_name_H-M   'P 1'
#
loop_
_entity.id
_entity.type
_entity.pdbx_description
1 polymer ?
#
loop_
_entity_poly.entity_id
_entity_poly.type
_entity_poly.pdbx_seq_one_letter_code
_entity_poly.pdbx_strand_id
1 'polypeptide(L)'
;MDMDEIIDNIFADNAGETLESYRSKKILHSRISSEANQYIETDSSDWPPITFNWDLSKEGQRFSLDGENESNFKTHYPEGFILGKVELHALNSKLCHFSRRDKGELWTVGCKSSLAYLIVYLSEKRPISPPLVKPHLMGEVMLMGGHHRYAIAKEIGEKYIPIYVEPKYRKEIDKLMEIDWIS
;
A
#
# COMPACT_ATOMS: atom_id res chain seq x y z
N MET A 1 30.33 -7.87 -19.63
CA MET A 1 29.02 -7.55 -19.02
C MET A 1 29.23 -6.33 -18.18
N ASP A 2 28.45 -5.27 -18.42
CA ASP A 2 28.54 -4.02 -17.68
C ASP A 2 28.17 -4.25 -16.19
N MET A 3 28.75 -3.48 -15.27
CA MET A 3 28.45 -3.61 -13.84
C MET A 3 26.96 -3.38 -13.56
N ASP A 4 26.36 -2.41 -14.25
CA ASP A 4 24.93 -2.10 -14.13
C ASP A 4 24.05 -3.26 -14.63
N GLU A 5 24.51 -3.97 -15.67
CA GLU A 5 23.82 -5.15 -16.18
C GLU A 5 23.92 -6.34 -15.22
N ILE A 6 25.07 -6.53 -14.56
CA ILE A 6 25.23 -7.56 -13.52
C ILE A 6 24.28 -7.28 -12.35
N ILE A 7 24.22 -6.02 -11.91
CA ILE A 7 23.37 -5.59 -10.79
C ILE A 7 21.88 -5.77 -11.13
N ASP A 8 21.45 -5.33 -12.31
CA ASP A 8 20.06 -5.48 -12.75
C ASP A 8 19.65 -6.96 -12.83
N ASN A 9 20.54 -7.84 -13.31
CA ASN A 9 20.27 -9.29 -13.36
C ASN A 9 20.08 -9.87 -11.95
N ILE A 10 20.97 -9.54 -11.01
CA ILE A 10 20.85 -10.01 -9.62
C ILE A 10 19.52 -9.55 -9.00
N PHE A 11 19.11 -8.31 -9.23
CA PHE A 11 17.86 -7.80 -8.68
C PHE A 11 16.62 -8.41 -9.36
N ALA A 12 16.65 -8.62 -10.68
CA ALA A 12 15.57 -9.28 -11.39
C ALA A 12 15.36 -10.72 -10.87
N ASP A 13 16.45 -11.48 -10.71
CA ASP A 13 16.43 -12.83 -10.18
C ASP A 13 15.89 -12.86 -8.73
N ASN A 14 16.36 -11.96 -7.86
CA ASN A 14 15.89 -11.86 -6.48
C ASN A 14 14.40 -11.48 -6.36
N ALA A 15 13.89 -10.71 -7.32
CA ALA A 15 12.49 -10.33 -7.40
C ALA A 15 11.60 -11.40 -8.07
N GLY A 16 12.21 -12.43 -8.66
CA GLY A 16 11.51 -13.49 -9.40
C GLY A 16 10.90 -12.99 -10.71
N GLU A 17 11.55 -12.03 -11.39
CA GLU A 17 11.05 -11.45 -12.63
C GLU A 17 12.10 -11.45 -13.74
N THR A 18 11.67 -11.23 -14.99
CA THR A 18 12.59 -11.10 -16.11
C THR A 18 13.38 -9.80 -16.05
N LEU A 19 14.60 -9.79 -16.58
CA LEU A 19 15.43 -8.57 -16.68
C LEU A 19 14.70 -7.43 -17.39
N GLU A 20 13.94 -7.74 -18.45
CA GLU A 20 13.13 -6.75 -19.19
C GLU A 20 12.02 -6.14 -18.31
N SER A 21 11.31 -6.97 -17.53
CA SER A 21 10.31 -6.51 -16.56
C SER A 21 10.93 -5.59 -15.51
N TYR A 22 12.06 -6.03 -14.93
CA TYR A 22 12.78 -5.26 -13.91
C TYR A 22 13.22 -3.89 -14.45
N ARG A 23 13.87 -3.86 -15.62
CA ARG A 23 14.32 -2.60 -16.24
C ARG A 23 13.16 -1.67 -16.58
N SER A 24 12.06 -2.23 -17.09
CA SER A 24 10.85 -1.45 -17.38
C SER A 24 10.27 -0.82 -16.10
N LYS A 25 10.22 -1.57 -14.99
CA LYS A 25 9.81 -1.05 -13.68
C LYS A 25 10.76 0.01 -13.15
N LYS A 26 12.07 -0.17 -13.30
CA LYS A 26 13.10 0.79 -12.88
C LYS A 26 12.97 2.12 -13.63
N ILE A 27 12.78 2.08 -14.95
CA ILE A 27 12.56 3.28 -15.79
C ILE A 27 11.27 3.99 -15.36
N LEU A 28 10.18 3.22 -15.20
CA LEU A 28 8.90 3.77 -14.75
C LEU A 28 9.04 4.44 -13.38
N HIS A 29 9.69 3.76 -12.43
CA HIS A 29 9.90 4.26 -11.08
C HIS A 29 10.69 5.57 -11.10
N SER A 30 11.77 5.64 -11.88
CA SER A 30 12.58 6.85 -12.03
C SER A 30 11.77 8.02 -12.58
N ARG A 31 10.95 7.80 -13.61
CA ARG A 31 10.07 8.83 -14.18
C ARG A 31 9.08 9.37 -13.14
N ILE A 32 8.35 8.46 -12.49
CA ILE A 32 7.34 8.85 -11.48
C ILE A 32 8.01 9.60 -10.32
N SER A 33 9.15 9.11 -9.83
CA SER A 33 9.90 9.77 -8.75
C SER A 33 10.36 11.18 -9.13
N SER A 34 10.78 11.38 -10.38
CA SER A 34 11.15 12.72 -10.88
C SER A 34 9.96 13.68 -10.85
N GLU A 35 8.81 13.23 -11.36
CA GLU A 35 7.58 14.00 -11.41
C GLU A 35 6.99 14.27 -10.02
N ALA A 36 7.11 13.30 -9.10
CA ALA A 36 6.55 13.34 -7.76
C ALA A 36 7.11 14.48 -6.90
N ASN A 37 8.34 14.92 -7.13
CA ASN A 37 8.98 15.95 -6.31
C ASN A 37 8.18 17.25 -6.24
N GLN A 38 7.42 17.58 -7.29
CA GLN A 38 6.59 18.80 -7.31
C GLN A 38 5.41 18.77 -6.33
N TYR A 39 4.99 17.58 -5.88
CA TYR A 39 3.85 17.41 -4.98
C TYR A 39 4.25 17.34 -3.51
N ILE A 40 5.54 17.27 -3.19
CA ILE A 40 6.00 17.21 -1.80
C ILE A 40 5.55 18.48 -1.07
N GLU A 41 4.90 18.28 0.09
CA GLU A 41 4.40 19.37 0.96
C GLU A 41 3.33 20.28 0.31
N THR A 42 2.72 19.84 -0.79
CA THR A 42 1.58 20.54 -1.41
C THR A 42 0.25 20.18 -0.73
N ASP A 43 -0.75 21.05 -0.89
CA ASP A 43 -2.12 20.76 -0.48
C ASP A 43 -2.74 19.72 -1.43
N SER A 44 -3.68 18.91 -0.93
CA SER A 44 -4.35 17.90 -1.75
C SER A 44 -5.22 18.51 -2.85
N SER A 45 -5.60 19.79 -2.74
CA SER A 45 -6.25 20.53 -3.82
C SER A 45 -5.35 20.73 -5.04
N ASP A 46 -4.03 20.69 -4.88
CA ASP A 46 -3.05 20.88 -5.96
C ASP A 46 -2.65 19.55 -6.61
N TRP A 47 -3.13 18.41 -6.10
CA TRP A 47 -2.81 17.10 -6.63
C TRP A 47 -3.60 16.82 -7.92
N PRO A 48 -3.04 16.04 -8.85
CA PRO A 48 -3.80 15.52 -9.98
C PRO A 48 -4.98 14.69 -9.46
N PRO A 49 -6.09 14.59 -10.22
CA PRO A 49 -7.21 13.74 -9.82
C PRO A 49 -6.78 12.29 -9.61
N ILE A 50 -7.06 11.75 -8.42
CA ILE A 50 -6.75 10.38 -8.06
C ILE A 50 -8.01 9.53 -8.07
N THR A 51 -7.91 8.32 -8.62
CA THR A 51 -8.92 7.27 -8.47
C THR A 51 -8.20 5.97 -8.21
N PHE A 52 -8.51 5.31 -7.09
CA PHE A 52 -7.88 4.05 -6.74
C PHE A 52 -8.27 2.94 -7.71
N ASN A 53 -7.27 2.33 -8.33
CA ASN A 53 -7.37 1.05 -9.03
C ASN A 53 -6.87 -0.04 -8.08
N TRP A 54 -7.76 -0.56 -7.22
CA TRP A 54 -7.38 -1.58 -6.24
C TRP A 54 -7.08 -2.92 -6.94
N ASP A 55 -5.86 -3.39 -6.82
CA ASP A 55 -5.47 -4.74 -7.21
C ASP A 55 -5.91 -5.72 -6.12
N LEU A 56 -7.01 -6.43 -6.42
CA LEU A 56 -7.61 -7.42 -5.53
C LEU A 56 -7.19 -8.85 -5.89
N SER A 57 -6.29 -9.02 -6.87
CA SER A 57 -5.81 -10.33 -7.30
C SER A 57 -5.04 -11.05 -6.19
N LYS A 58 -5.00 -12.39 -6.25
CA LYS A 58 -4.23 -13.18 -5.27
C LYS A 58 -2.74 -12.91 -5.40
N GLU A 59 -2.28 -12.72 -6.62
CA GLU A 59 -0.90 -12.42 -6.97
C GLU A 59 -0.50 -11.06 -6.38
N GLY A 60 -1.40 -10.07 -6.44
CA GLY A 60 -1.17 -8.71 -5.92
C GLY A 60 -1.07 -8.59 -4.40
N GLN A 61 -1.55 -9.58 -3.63
CA GLN A 61 -1.63 -9.52 -2.17
C GLN A 61 -0.29 -9.19 -1.50
N ARG A 62 0.82 -9.75 -2.01
CA ARG A 62 2.17 -9.53 -1.46
C ARG A 62 2.60 -8.07 -1.45
N PHE A 63 2.10 -7.24 -2.39
CA PHE A 63 2.43 -5.81 -2.47
C PHE A 63 1.78 -4.98 -1.36
N SER A 64 1.00 -5.62 -0.48
CA SER A 64 0.51 -5.02 0.77
C SER A 64 1.60 -4.97 1.84
N LEU A 65 2.66 -5.74 1.64
CA LEU A 65 3.88 -5.78 2.45
C LEU A 65 5.03 -5.10 1.71
N ASP A 66 5.99 -4.57 2.47
CA ASP A 66 7.15 -3.90 1.91
C ASP A 66 8.19 -4.93 1.45
N GLY A 67 8.50 -4.94 0.15
CA GLY A 67 9.61 -5.72 -0.42
C GLY A 67 9.42 -7.25 -0.42
N GLU A 68 8.21 -7.75 -0.16
CA GLU A 68 7.95 -9.20 -0.11
C GLU A 68 7.96 -9.79 -1.53
N ASN A 69 8.88 -10.74 -1.79
CA ASN A 69 8.87 -11.51 -3.04
C ASN A 69 7.84 -12.66 -2.97
N GLU A 70 7.55 -13.27 -4.12
CA GLU A 70 6.53 -14.32 -4.20
C GLU A 70 6.85 -15.56 -3.35
N SER A 71 8.12 -15.98 -3.31
CA SER A 71 8.54 -17.15 -2.55
C SER A 71 8.33 -16.93 -1.06
N ASN A 72 8.83 -15.81 -0.52
CA ASN A 72 8.71 -15.48 0.89
C ASN A 72 7.23 -15.30 1.27
N PHE A 73 6.44 -14.64 0.42
CA PHE A 73 5.00 -14.49 0.64
C PHE A 73 4.31 -15.84 0.77
N LYS A 74 4.56 -16.78 -0.14
CA LYS A 74 3.98 -18.13 -0.09
C LYS A 74 4.41 -18.92 1.15
N THR A 75 5.64 -18.72 1.63
CA THR A 75 6.15 -19.37 2.84
C THR A 75 5.52 -18.79 4.10
N HIS A 76 5.41 -17.47 4.22
CA HIS A 76 4.92 -16.81 5.43
C HIS A 76 3.39 -16.70 5.49
N TYR A 77 2.72 -16.63 4.33
CA TYR A 77 1.28 -16.46 4.20
C TYR A 77 0.69 -17.48 3.21
N PRO A 78 0.77 -18.79 3.51
CA PRO A 78 0.33 -19.84 2.59
C PRO A 78 -1.19 -19.80 2.28
N GLU A 79 -1.98 -19.25 3.18
CA GLU A 79 -3.44 -19.04 3.00
C GLU A 79 -3.76 -17.70 2.31
N GLY A 80 -2.74 -16.88 2.05
CA GLY A 80 -2.90 -15.50 1.61
C GLY A 80 -3.64 -14.64 2.63
N PHE A 81 -4.28 -13.59 2.13
CA PHE A 81 -5.12 -12.69 2.90
C PHE A 81 -6.59 -12.81 2.52
N ILE A 82 -7.46 -12.60 3.51
CA ILE A 82 -8.89 -12.39 3.28
C ILE A 82 -9.15 -10.90 2.99
N LEU A 83 -10.06 -10.66 2.05
CA LEU A 83 -10.42 -9.32 1.59
C LEU A 83 -11.71 -8.84 2.27
N GLY A 84 -11.66 -7.66 2.85
CA GLY A 84 -12.84 -6.97 3.39
C GLY A 84 -12.95 -5.56 2.85
N LYS A 85 -14.15 -4.99 2.90
CA LYS A 85 -14.40 -3.57 2.65
C LYS A 85 -14.90 -2.93 3.93
N VAL A 86 -14.36 -1.74 4.26
CA VAL A 86 -14.68 -1.02 5.50
C VAL A 86 -14.91 0.45 5.22
N GLU A 87 -15.75 1.09 6.04
CA GLU A 87 -15.82 2.55 6.08
C GLU A 87 -14.50 3.14 6.57
N LEU A 88 -13.94 4.07 5.80
CA LEU A 88 -12.62 4.62 6.11
C LEU A 88 -12.60 5.34 7.46
N HIS A 89 -13.71 5.98 7.83
CA HIS A 89 -13.85 6.62 9.13
C HIS A 89 -13.82 5.60 10.29
N ALA A 90 -14.50 4.46 10.13
CA ALA A 90 -14.50 3.40 11.12
C ALA A 90 -13.09 2.82 11.32
N LEU A 91 -12.38 2.52 10.22
CA LEU A 91 -10.97 2.10 10.27
C LEU A 91 -10.11 3.16 10.97
N ASN A 92 -10.19 4.43 10.55
CA ASN A 92 -9.42 5.53 11.13
C ASN A 92 -9.62 5.68 12.64
N SER A 93 -10.85 5.49 13.13
CA SER A 93 -11.17 5.58 14.56
C SER A 93 -10.54 4.48 15.42
N LYS A 94 -10.11 3.38 14.78
CA LYS A 94 -9.51 2.21 15.45
C LYS A 94 -8.02 2.09 15.22
N LEU A 95 -7.43 2.89 14.33
CA LEU A 95 -5.99 2.84 14.09
C LEU A 95 -5.21 3.32 15.31
N CYS A 96 -4.22 2.52 15.69
CA CYS A 96 -3.23 2.90 16.68
C CYS A 96 -2.42 4.11 16.19
N HIS A 97 -1.80 4.83 17.12
CA HIS A 97 -1.09 6.08 16.81
C HIS A 97 0.01 5.89 15.75
N PHE A 98 0.65 4.71 15.67
CA PHE A 98 1.71 4.44 14.69
C PHE A 98 1.19 4.35 13.25
N SER A 99 -0.10 4.03 13.08
CA SER A 99 -0.72 3.83 11.77
C SER A 99 -1.65 4.95 11.35
N ARG A 100 -2.09 5.77 12.31
CA ARG A 100 -2.96 6.91 12.06
C ARG A 100 -2.17 8.09 11.47
N ARG A 101 -2.88 8.98 10.78
CA ARG A 101 -2.42 10.31 10.37
C ARG A 101 -3.42 11.33 10.87
N ASP A 102 -3.07 12.14 11.84
CA ASP A 102 -3.92 13.20 12.35
C ASP A 102 -3.84 14.46 11.46
N LYS A 103 -4.67 15.46 11.73
CA LYS A 103 -4.76 16.67 10.91
C LYS A 103 -3.40 17.39 10.89
N GLY A 104 -2.89 17.69 9.70
CA GLY A 104 -1.58 18.32 9.51
C GLY A 104 -0.39 17.35 9.53
N GLU A 105 -0.62 16.05 9.71
CA GLU A 105 0.46 15.05 9.79
C GLU A 105 0.80 14.37 8.46
N LEU A 106 0.07 14.69 7.39
CA LEU A 106 0.19 14.04 6.08
C LEU A 106 1.64 13.98 5.60
N TRP A 107 2.35 15.10 5.65
CA TRP A 107 3.74 15.23 5.21
C TRP A 107 4.77 15.07 6.32
N THR A 108 4.37 15.09 7.60
CA THR A 108 5.32 15.03 8.73
C THR A 108 5.59 13.61 9.20
N VAL A 109 4.68 12.67 8.91
CA VAL A 109 4.82 11.27 9.32
C VAL A 109 5.02 10.38 8.09
N GLY A 110 6.01 9.49 8.15
CA GLY A 110 6.41 8.60 7.06
C GLY A 110 7.30 9.28 6.02
N CYS A 111 7.63 8.56 4.95
CA CYS A 111 8.52 9.04 3.90
C CYS A 111 7.77 9.96 2.92
N LYS A 112 8.17 11.24 2.83
CA LYS A 112 7.57 12.25 1.93
C LYS A 112 7.69 11.85 0.46
N SER A 113 8.85 11.37 0.04
CA SER A 113 9.08 10.97 -1.35
C SER A 113 8.23 9.77 -1.75
N SER A 114 8.02 8.80 -0.84
CA SER A 114 7.12 7.66 -1.10
C SER A 114 5.65 8.08 -1.18
N LEU A 115 5.22 9.03 -0.36
CA LEU A 115 3.87 9.59 -0.45
C LEU A 115 3.67 10.32 -1.78
N ALA A 116 4.59 11.22 -2.13
CA ALA A 116 4.53 11.97 -3.38
C ALA A 116 4.61 11.08 -4.61
N TYR A 117 5.42 10.01 -4.56
CA TYR A 117 5.46 8.97 -5.59
C TYR A 117 4.08 8.36 -5.81
N LEU A 118 3.37 8.03 -4.72
CA LEU A 118 2.03 7.45 -4.83
C LEU A 118 1.00 8.41 -5.39
N ILE A 119 1.12 9.72 -5.18
CA ILE A 119 0.22 10.71 -5.81
C ILE A 119 0.24 10.55 -7.34
N VAL A 120 1.44 10.57 -7.94
CA VAL A 120 1.62 10.41 -9.39
C VAL A 120 1.24 9.00 -9.85
N TYR A 121 1.67 7.97 -9.11
CA TYR A 121 1.36 6.57 -9.43
C TYR A 121 -0.16 6.33 -9.51
N LEU A 122 -0.92 6.88 -8.56
CA LEU A 122 -2.36 6.71 -8.48
C LEU A 122 -3.13 7.62 -9.45
N SER A 123 -2.65 8.82 -9.76
CA SER A 123 -3.26 9.67 -10.78
C SER A 123 -3.20 9.04 -12.18
N GLU A 124 -2.20 8.18 -12.41
CA GLU A 124 -2.09 7.36 -13.62
C GLU A 124 -2.94 6.07 -13.58
N LYS A 125 -3.81 5.91 -12.57
CA LYS A 125 -4.72 4.76 -12.38
C LYS A 125 -4.01 3.41 -12.32
N ARG A 126 -2.77 3.40 -11.84
CA ARG A 126 -1.99 2.18 -11.73
C ARG A 126 -2.51 1.28 -10.59
N PRO A 127 -2.41 -0.06 -10.75
CA PRO A 127 -2.91 -1.00 -9.76
C PRO A 127 -2.16 -0.88 -8.43
N ILE A 128 -2.89 -0.86 -7.31
CA ILE A 128 -2.32 -0.83 -5.96
C ILE A 128 -3.05 -1.82 -5.07
N SER A 129 -2.33 -2.61 -4.28
CA SER A 129 -3.01 -3.55 -3.37
C SER A 129 -3.65 -2.81 -2.18
N PRO A 130 -4.69 -3.38 -1.55
CA PRO A 130 -5.22 -2.91 -0.26
C PRO A 130 -4.16 -2.82 0.86
N PRO A 131 -4.34 -1.94 1.87
CA PRO A 131 -3.56 -2.01 3.11
C PRO A 131 -3.78 -3.34 3.84
N LEU A 132 -2.74 -3.84 4.51
CA LEU A 132 -2.83 -5.01 5.39
C LEU A 132 -3.06 -4.58 6.83
N VAL A 133 -4.12 -5.09 7.45
CA VAL A 133 -4.56 -4.72 8.81
C VAL A 133 -4.40 -5.92 9.74
N LYS A 134 -3.94 -5.66 10.96
CA LYS A 134 -3.96 -6.63 12.07
C LYS A 134 -4.50 -6.02 13.36
N PRO A 135 -4.99 -6.84 14.30
CA PRO A 135 -5.29 -6.40 15.65
C PRO A 135 -4.05 -5.81 16.33
N HIS A 136 -4.29 -4.83 17.20
CA HIS A 136 -3.29 -4.24 18.07
C HIS A 136 -3.79 -4.25 19.53
N LEU A 137 -2.92 -3.80 20.44
CA LEU A 137 -3.25 -3.71 21.85
C LEU A 137 -4.46 -2.79 22.08
N MET A 138 -5.13 -2.97 23.22
CA MET A 138 -6.19 -2.06 23.70
C MET A 138 -7.39 -1.87 22.75
N GLY A 139 -7.68 -2.85 21.88
CA GLY A 139 -8.83 -2.78 20.97
C GLY A 139 -8.60 -1.87 19.75
N GLU A 140 -7.34 -1.61 19.43
CA GLU A 140 -6.93 -0.90 18.23
C GLU A 140 -6.58 -1.87 17.10
N VAL A 141 -6.36 -1.34 15.90
CA VAL A 141 -5.77 -2.03 14.77
C VAL A 141 -4.51 -1.30 14.30
N MET A 142 -3.63 -2.04 13.63
CA MET A 142 -2.39 -1.53 13.07
C MET A 142 -2.32 -1.87 11.58
N LEU A 143 -1.80 -0.95 10.77
CA LEU A 143 -1.41 -1.23 9.40
C LEU A 143 -0.04 -1.92 9.43
N MET A 144 0.04 -3.13 8.87
CA MET A 144 1.30 -3.83 8.62
C MET A 144 1.99 -3.33 7.35
N GLY A 145 1.21 -2.75 6.43
CA GLY A 145 1.70 -2.06 5.26
C GLY A 145 0.58 -1.27 4.60
N GLY A 146 0.95 -0.37 3.70
CA GLY A 146 0.01 0.52 3.04
C GLY A 146 -0.37 1.78 3.83
N HIS A 147 0.53 2.29 4.67
CA HIS A 147 0.31 3.56 5.38
C HIS A 147 0.08 4.74 4.43
N HIS A 148 0.90 4.89 3.39
CA HIS A 148 0.77 6.02 2.46
C HIS A 148 -0.49 5.94 1.59
N ARG A 149 -0.87 4.74 1.10
CA ARG A 149 -2.10 4.57 0.32
C ARG A 149 -3.35 4.81 1.16
N TYR A 150 -3.34 4.41 2.44
CA TYR A 150 -4.38 4.79 3.40
C TYR A 150 -4.42 6.31 3.63
N ALA A 151 -3.26 6.95 3.82
CA ALA A 151 -3.18 8.39 4.05
C ALA A 151 -3.76 9.19 2.87
N ILE A 152 -3.42 8.80 1.63
CA ILE A 152 -3.98 9.42 0.41
C ILE A 152 -5.50 9.18 0.34
N ALA A 153 -5.97 7.95 0.57
CA ALA A 153 -7.41 7.64 0.56
C ALA A 153 -8.17 8.52 1.55
N LYS A 154 -7.61 8.73 2.75
CA LYS A 154 -8.18 9.61 3.76
C LYS A 154 -8.18 11.08 3.31
N GLU A 155 -7.06 11.54 2.77
CA GLU A 155 -6.88 12.93 2.35
C GLU A 155 -7.85 13.33 1.24
N ILE A 156 -8.06 12.46 0.24
CA ILE A 156 -8.99 12.73 -0.87
C ILE A 156 -10.45 12.42 -0.54
N GLY A 157 -10.75 11.99 0.70
CA GLY A 157 -12.11 11.79 1.19
C GLY A 157 -12.78 10.50 0.72
N GLU A 158 -12.02 9.42 0.48
CA GLU A 158 -12.60 8.10 0.19
C GLU A 158 -13.54 7.65 1.31
N LYS A 159 -14.75 7.23 0.94
CA LYS A 159 -15.73 6.76 1.93
C LYS A 159 -15.42 5.34 2.41
N TYR A 160 -15.00 4.49 1.48
CA TYR A 160 -14.72 3.08 1.73
C TYR A 160 -13.35 2.70 1.20
N ILE A 161 -12.69 1.76 1.87
CA ILE A 161 -11.43 1.21 1.41
C ILE A 161 -11.48 -0.32 1.52
N PRO A 162 -10.94 -1.07 0.54
CA PRO A 162 -10.65 -2.48 0.76
C PRO A 162 -9.48 -2.62 1.74
N ILE A 163 -9.51 -3.67 2.54
CA ILE A 163 -8.42 -4.06 3.43
C ILE A 163 -8.15 -5.54 3.29
N TYR A 164 -6.88 -5.91 3.45
CA TYR A 164 -6.48 -7.28 3.67
C TYR A 164 -6.31 -7.55 5.16
N VAL A 165 -6.63 -8.77 5.56
CA VAL A 165 -6.43 -9.29 6.91
C VAL A 165 -5.92 -10.73 6.79
N GLU A 166 -5.00 -11.15 7.67
CA GLU A 166 -4.65 -12.57 7.73
C GLU A 166 -5.85 -13.38 8.27
N PRO A 167 -6.17 -14.57 7.71
CA PRO A 167 -7.34 -15.36 8.13
C PRO A 167 -7.44 -15.57 9.65
N LYS A 168 -6.29 -15.78 10.32
CA LYS A 168 -6.20 -15.97 11.79
C LYS A 168 -6.75 -14.78 12.59
N TYR A 169 -6.76 -13.57 12.03
CA TYR A 169 -7.21 -12.35 12.70
C TYR A 169 -8.67 -11.98 12.45
N ARG A 170 -9.38 -12.69 11.55
CA ARG A 170 -10.75 -12.34 11.17
C ARG A 170 -11.67 -12.08 12.37
N LYS A 171 -11.74 -13.05 13.30
CA LYS A 171 -12.61 -12.98 14.48
C LYS A 171 -12.27 -11.85 15.44
N GLU A 172 -11.02 -11.41 15.48
CA GLU A 172 -10.60 -10.29 16.33
C GLU A 172 -10.98 -8.98 15.68
N ILE A 173 -10.72 -8.82 14.39
CA ILE A 173 -11.10 -7.63 13.63
C ILE A 173 -12.63 -7.44 13.62
N ASP A 174 -13.41 -8.51 13.46
CA ASP A 174 -14.88 -8.47 13.49
C ASP A 174 -15.45 -7.88 14.79
N LYS A 175 -14.69 -7.92 15.90
CA LYS A 175 -15.09 -7.32 17.18
C LYS A 175 -14.80 -5.81 17.25
N LEU A 176 -13.93 -5.31 16.38
CA LEU A 176 -13.43 -3.94 16.44
C LEU A 176 -14.16 -3.00 15.49
N MET A 177 -14.60 -3.51 14.34
CA MET A 177 -15.33 -2.74 13.32
C MET A 177 -16.15 -3.65 12.42
N GLU A 178 -17.21 -3.09 11.82
CA GLU A 178 -17.99 -3.78 10.80
C GLU A 178 -17.21 -3.88 9.48
N ILE A 179 -17.22 -5.06 8.87
CA ILE A 179 -16.52 -5.33 7.61
C ILE A 179 -17.44 -6.13 6.69
N ASP A 180 -17.55 -5.64 5.46
CA ASP A 180 -18.15 -6.37 4.35
C ASP A 180 -17.08 -7.31 3.77
N TRP A 181 -17.02 -8.55 4.28
CA TRP A 181 -16.11 -9.56 3.77
C TRP A 181 -16.50 -9.98 2.34
N ILE A 182 -15.53 -9.97 1.44
CA ILE A 182 -15.72 -10.38 0.04
C ILE A 182 -15.38 -11.86 -0.06
N SER A 183 -16.36 -12.66 -0.49
CA SER A 183 -16.27 -14.11 -0.70
C SER A 183 -15.55 -14.48 -1.99
#